data_AF-A0A7C6TRK5-F1
#
_entry.id   AF-A0A7C6TRK5-F1
#
_cell.length_a   1.000
_cell.length_b   1.000
_cell.length_c   1.000
_cell.angle_alpha   90.00
_cell.angle_beta   90.00
_cell.angle_gamma   90.00
#
_symmetry.space_group_name_H-M   'P 1'
#
loop_
_entity.id
_entity.type
_entity.pdbx_description
1 polymer ?
#
loop_
_entity_poly.entity_id
_entity_poly.type
_entity_poly.pdbx_seq_one_letter_code
_entity_poly.pdbx_strand_id
1 'polypeptide(L)'
;MVKRFRALRFVALIYRILAWIAFIGGALLAVFSVVIGAIQGRVGEQSPLLMLFPVLNLITGVISGLMVGLVILIGAVVVAVLFFAVSEFINLGLAIEENTREAAFTCGVRAAYHRPPALPHGRIPAVR
;
A
#
# COMPACT_ATOMS: atom_id res chain seq x y z
N MET A 1 14.46 16.50 -14.30
CA MET A 1 13.67 15.53 -15.11
C MET A 1 12.55 14.92 -14.25
N VAL A 2 11.41 15.57 -14.04
CA VAL A 2 10.52 15.22 -12.87
C VAL A 2 9.06 14.91 -13.23
N LYS A 3 8.63 15.08 -14.49
CA LYS A 3 7.17 15.08 -14.80
C LYS A 3 6.56 13.72 -15.18
N ARG A 4 7.35 12.73 -15.61
CA ARG A 4 6.78 11.51 -16.23
C ARG A 4 6.13 10.53 -15.25
N PHE A 5 6.61 10.42 -14.01
CA PHE A 5 6.06 9.48 -13.03
C PHE A 5 5.01 10.07 -12.09
N ARG A 6 4.56 11.30 -12.35
CA ARG A 6 3.58 11.98 -11.49
C ARG A 6 2.27 11.22 -11.41
N ALA A 7 1.85 10.56 -12.50
CA ALA A 7 0.65 9.73 -12.52
C ALA A 7 0.75 8.53 -11.57
N LEU A 8 1.87 7.80 -11.57
CA LEU A 8 2.06 6.65 -10.67
C LEU A 8 2.14 7.06 -9.20
N ARG A 9 2.80 8.18 -8.88
CA ARG A 9 2.80 8.75 -7.52
C ARG A 9 1.39 9.12 -7.07
N PHE A 10 0.57 9.64 -7.99
CA PHE A 10 -0.83 9.95 -7.71
C PHE A 10 -1.66 8.68 -7.46
N VAL A 11 -1.44 7.62 -8.26
CA VAL A 11 -2.08 6.32 -8.03
C VAL A 11 -1.67 5.74 -6.67
N ALA A 12 -0.39 5.77 -6.31
CA ALA A 12 0.06 5.33 -4.98
C ALA A 12 -0.65 6.10 -3.86
N LEU A 13 -0.79 7.42 -4.00
CA LEU A 13 -1.54 8.25 -3.05
C LEU A 13 -3.01 7.87 -2.98
N ILE A 14 -3.67 7.56 -4.11
CA ILE A 14 -5.05 7.08 -4.13
C ILE A 14 -5.17 5.78 -3.33
N TYR A 15 -4.31 4.80 -3.58
CA TYR A 15 -4.32 3.53 -2.85
C TYR A 15 -4.15 3.73 -1.35
N ARG A 16 -3.28 4.67 -0.95
CA ARG A 16 -3.10 5.03 0.46
C ARG A 16 -4.35 5.67 1.07
N ILE A 17 -5.04 6.56 0.33
CA ILE A 17 -6.31 7.15 0.79
C ILE A 17 -7.38 6.06 0.91
N LEU A 18 -7.49 5.17 -0.08
CA LEU A 18 -8.44 4.05 -0.04
C LEU A 18 -8.18 3.12 1.15
N ALA A 19 -6.91 2.87 1.51
CA ALA A 19 -6.56 2.12 2.71
C ALA A 19 -7.14 2.76 3.98
N TRP A 20 -6.99 4.08 4.13
CA TRP A 20 -7.55 4.82 5.27
C TRP A 20 -9.07 4.82 5.28
N ILE A 21 -9.71 5.00 4.12
CA ILE A 21 -11.18 4.94 4.00
C ILE A 21 -11.68 3.55 4.39
N ALA A 22 -11.05 2.48 3.89
CA ALA A 22 -11.42 1.11 4.22
C ALA A 22 -11.24 0.82 5.72
N PHE A 23 -10.14 1.30 6.32
CA PHE A 23 -9.89 1.12 7.75
C PHE A 23 -10.90 1.86 8.62
N ILE A 24 -11.12 3.16 8.37
CA ILE A 24 -12.06 3.97 9.15
C ILE A 24 -13.49 3.48 8.94
N GLY A 25 -13.88 3.22 7.68
CA GLY A 25 -15.20 2.69 7.35
C GLY A 25 -15.46 1.33 7.99
N GLY A 26 -14.49 0.42 7.93
CA GLY A 26 -14.59 -0.89 8.56
C GLY A 26 -14.63 -0.84 10.09
N ALA A 27 -13.84 0.05 10.71
CA ALA A 27 -13.90 0.27 12.15
C ALA A 27 -15.26 0.82 12.59
N LEU A 28 -15.83 1.78 11.85
CA LEU A 28 -17.18 2.29 12.11
C LEU A 28 -18.23 1.18 11.97
N LEU A 29 -18.16 0.37 10.90
CA LEU A 29 -19.07 -0.75 10.70
C LEU A 29 -18.99 -1.79 11.83
N ALA A 30 -17.79 -2.08 12.33
CA ALA A 30 -17.59 -2.97 13.46
C ALA A 30 -18.22 -2.42 14.76
N VAL A 31 -18.14 -1.10 14.99
CA VAL A 31 -18.83 -0.46 16.13
C VAL A 31 -20.35 -0.53 15.94
N PHE A 32 -20.85 -0.22 14.74
CA PHE A 32 -22.28 -0.29 14.43
C PHE A 32 -22.84 -1.71 14.61
N SER A 33 -22.10 -2.76 14.24
CA SER A 33 -22.58 -4.13 14.41
C SER A 33 -22.76 -4.50 15.88
N VAL A 34 -21.90 -4.00 16.78
CA VAL A 34 -22.05 -4.22 18.24
C VAL A 34 -23.30 -3.51 18.76
N VAL A 35 -23.53 -2.26 18.35
CA VAL A 35 -24.71 -1.48 18.76
C VAL A 35 -26.00 -2.17 18.28
N ILE A 36 -26.03 -2.60 17.02
CA ILE A 36 -27.17 -3.31 16.43
C ILE A 36 -27.42 -4.64 17.16
N GLY A 37 -26.37 -5.42 17.41
CA GLY A 37 -26.49 -6.67 18.17
C GLY A 37 -26.96 -6.48 19.61
N ALA A 38 -26.55 -5.38 20.26
CA ALA A 38 -27.00 -5.03 21.60
C ALA A 38 -28.47 -4.62 21.67
N ILE A 39 -28.97 -3.88 20.66
CA ILE A 39 -30.38 -3.51 20.56
C ILE A 39 -31.22 -4.76 20.31
N GLN A 40 -30.85 -5.59 19.34
CA GLN A 40 -31.61 -6.79 18.97
C GLN A 40 -31.65 -7.84 20.08
N GLY A 41 -30.57 -7.97 20.86
CA GLY A 41 -30.55 -8.82 22.04
C GLY A 41 -31.60 -8.46 23.09
N ARG A 42 -32.10 -7.21 23.10
CA ARG A 42 -33.17 -6.77 24.01
C ARG A 42 -34.57 -7.04 23.47
N VAL A 43 -34.73 -7.06 22.14
CA VAL A 43 -36.03 -7.26 21.48
C VAL A 43 -36.31 -8.75 21.24
N GLY A 44 -35.30 -9.62 21.36
CA GLY A 44 -35.42 -11.06 21.10
C GLY A 44 -35.45 -11.41 19.61
N GLU A 45 -35.25 -10.42 18.74
CA GLU A 45 -35.18 -10.62 17.30
C GLU A 45 -33.77 -10.95 16.83
N GLN A 46 -33.67 -11.81 15.82
CA GLN A 46 -32.40 -12.14 15.18
C GLN A 46 -31.89 -10.97 14.33
N SER A 47 -30.57 -10.78 14.33
CA SER A 47 -29.95 -9.71 13.54
C SER A 47 -30.09 -9.95 12.04
N PRO A 48 -30.50 -8.94 11.24
CA PRO A 48 -30.41 -9.00 9.79
C PRO A 48 -28.97 -9.25 9.29
N LEU A 49 -27.96 -8.83 10.06
CA LEU A 49 -26.55 -9.07 9.73
C LEU A 49 -26.14 -10.53 9.92
N LEU A 50 -26.81 -11.27 10.82
CA LEU A 50 -26.56 -12.70 11.03
C LEU A 50 -27.17 -13.59 9.93
N MET A 51 -28.16 -13.11 9.18
CA MET A 51 -28.65 -13.85 8.01
C MET A 51 -27.56 -14.09 6.97
N LEU A 52 -26.55 -13.21 6.91
CA LEU A 52 -25.42 -13.38 5.99
C LEU A 52 -24.45 -14.51 6.41
N PHE A 53 -24.51 -14.94 7.68
CA PHE A 53 -23.57 -15.91 8.26
C PHE A 53 -24.32 -17.03 9.02
N PRO A 54 -24.77 -18.09 8.32
CA PRO A 54 -25.64 -19.13 8.90
C PRO A 54 -25.03 -19.87 10.10
N VAL A 55 -23.69 -19.92 10.20
CA VAL A 55 -22.98 -20.61 11.28
C VAL A 55 -23.07 -19.86 12.63
N LEU A 56 -23.31 -18.54 12.59
CA LEU A 56 -23.40 -17.70 13.80
C LEU A 56 -24.84 -17.60 14.34
N ASN A 57 -25.82 -18.16 13.63
CA ASN A 57 -27.25 -17.94 13.88
C ASN A 57 -27.79 -18.52 15.20
N LEU A 58 -26.99 -19.32 15.90
CA LEU A 58 -27.30 -19.87 17.23
C LEU A 58 -27.00 -18.88 18.37
N ILE A 59 -26.22 -17.83 18.10
CA ILE A 59 -25.82 -16.87 19.12
C ILE A 59 -26.68 -15.62 18.93
N THR A 60 -27.52 -15.29 19.92
CA THR A 60 -28.39 -14.12 19.88
C THR A 60 -27.88 -13.01 20.81
N GLY A 61 -28.23 -11.77 20.48
CA GLY A 61 -27.92 -10.58 21.27
C GLY A 61 -26.49 -10.05 21.20
N VAL A 62 -26.01 -9.46 22.28
CA VAL A 62 -24.75 -8.67 22.31
C VAL A 62 -23.55 -9.47 21.80
N ILE A 63 -23.49 -10.77 22.14
CA ILE A 63 -22.38 -11.66 21.76
C ILE A 63 -22.30 -11.81 20.24
N SER A 64 -23.45 -11.84 19.56
CA SER A 64 -23.49 -11.99 18.10
C SER A 64 -23.00 -10.73 17.37
N GLY A 65 -23.40 -9.55 17.86
CA GLY A 65 -22.89 -8.26 17.38
C GLY A 65 -21.37 -8.10 17.59
N LEU A 66 -20.85 -8.62 18.70
CA LEU A 66 -19.42 -8.64 19.01
C LEU A 66 -18.64 -9.53 18.03
N MET A 67 -19.12 -10.76 17.79
CA MET A 67 -18.46 -11.69 16.86
C MET A 67 -18.46 -11.16 15.43
N VAL A 68 -19.59 -10.66 14.95
CA VAL A 68 -19.69 -10.04 13.62
C VAL A 68 -18.78 -8.82 13.54
N GLY A 69 -18.78 -7.96 14.57
CA GLY A 69 -17.91 -6.78 14.61
C GLY A 69 -16.43 -7.13 14.58
N LEU A 70 -16.02 -8.18 15.29
CA LEU A 70 -14.65 -8.67 15.28
C LEU A 70 -14.24 -9.17 13.88
N VAL A 71 -15.10 -9.95 13.21
CA VAL A 71 -14.83 -10.42 11.84
C VAL A 71 -14.73 -9.26 10.87
N ILE A 72 -15.65 -8.28 10.95
CA ILE A 72 -15.61 -7.08 10.11
C ILE A 72 -14.31 -6.29 10.37
N LEU A 73 -13.93 -6.11 11.64
CA LEU A 73 -12.72 -5.36 12.00
C LEU A 73 -11.45 -6.04 11.47
N ILE A 74 -11.33 -7.36 11.65
CA ILE A 74 -10.20 -8.12 11.13
C ILE A 74 -10.16 -8.03 9.60
N GLY A 75 -11.31 -8.23 8.93
CA GLY A 75 -11.40 -8.10 7.48
C GLY A 75 -11.00 -6.70 6.99
N ALA A 76 -11.45 -5.64 7.67
CA ALA A 76 -11.11 -4.27 7.35
C ALA A 76 -9.61 -3.98 7.52
N VAL A 77 -8.99 -4.48 8.60
CA VAL A 77 -7.55 -4.36 8.83
C VAL A 77 -6.77 -5.05 7.71
N VAL A 78 -7.13 -6.29 7.36
CA VAL A 78 -6.45 -7.04 6.29
C VAL A 78 -6.57 -6.29 4.96
N VAL A 79 -7.77 -5.85 4.58
CA VAL A 79 -8.00 -5.10 3.35
C VAL A 79 -7.23 -3.78 3.33
N ALA A 80 -7.24 -3.03 4.43
CA ALA A 80 -6.49 -1.77 4.55
C ALA A 80 -4.98 -1.99 4.41
N VAL A 81 -4.44 -3.02 5.05
CA VAL A 81 -3.01 -3.40 4.94
C VAL A 81 -2.66 -3.76 3.50
N LEU A 82 -3.51 -4.49 2.78
CA LEU A 82 -3.28 -4.81 1.37
C LEU A 82 -3.25 -3.56 0.49
N PHE A 83 -4.22 -2.64 0.66
CA PHE A 83 -4.21 -1.37 -0.08
C PHE A 83 -2.97 -0.53 0.23
N PHE A 84 -2.56 -0.50 1.51
CA PHE A 84 -1.35 0.21 1.93
C PHE A 84 -0.10 -0.41 1.33
N ALA A 85 0.03 -1.74 1.36
CA ALA A 85 1.17 -2.46 0.79
C ALA A 85 1.30 -2.22 -0.73
N VAL A 86 0.19 -2.17 -1.46
CA VAL A 86 0.19 -1.82 -2.89
C VAL A 86 0.70 -0.39 -3.11
N SER A 87 0.29 0.57 -2.28
CA SER A 87 0.78 1.95 -2.38
C SER A 87 2.29 2.06 -2.18
N GLU A 88 2.83 1.35 -1.18
CA GLU A 88 4.26 1.32 -0.89
C GLU A 88 5.05 0.57 -1.96
N PHE A 89 4.50 -0.51 -2.51
CA PHE A 89 5.13 -1.24 -3.61
C PHE A 89 5.32 -0.36 -4.85
N ILE A 90 4.32 0.46 -5.20
CA ILE A 90 4.43 1.42 -6.32
C ILE A 90 5.52 2.46 -6.02
N ASN A 91 5.53 3.03 -4.81
CA ASN A 91 6.54 4.03 -4.43
C ASN A 91 7.96 3.45 -4.45
N LEU A 92 8.12 2.22 -3.97
CA LEU A 92 9.40 1.50 -3.99
C LEU A 92 9.89 1.27 -5.43
N GLY A 93 9.01 0.82 -6.33
CA GLY A 93 9.36 0.64 -7.74
C GLY A 93 9.84 1.93 -8.41
N LEU A 94 9.18 3.05 -8.12
CA LEU A 94 9.60 4.37 -8.61
C LEU A 94 10.96 4.78 -8.05
N ALA A 95 11.21 4.55 -6.75
CA ALA A 95 12.48 4.89 -6.13
C ALA A 95 13.65 4.08 -6.72
N ILE A 96 13.43 2.81 -7.06
CA ILE A 96 14.43 1.97 -7.73
C ILE A 96 14.76 2.52 -9.11
N GLU A 97 13.76 2.92 -9.91
CA GLU A 97 14.01 3.51 -11.23
C GLU A 97 14.80 4.82 -11.13
N GLU A 98 14.40 5.70 -10.21
CA GLU A 98 15.05 7.00 -10.00
C GLU A 98 16.52 6.82 -9.61
N ASN A 99 16.81 5.95 -8.65
CA ASN A 99 18.17 5.62 -8.23
C ASN A 99 19.00 4.99 -9.36
N THR A 100 18.40 4.13 -10.20
CA THR A 100 19.12 3.49 -11.32
C THR A 100 19.48 4.51 -12.41
N ARG A 101 18.60 5.48 -12.69
CA ARG A 101 18.89 6.58 -13.62
C ARG A 101 20.01 7.48 -13.12
N GLU A 102 19.98 7.82 -11.83
CA GLU A 102 21.03 8.62 -11.20
C GLU A 102 22.38 7.90 -11.19
N ALA A 103 22.38 6.59 -10.93
CA ALA A 103 23.58 5.76 -11.00
C ALA A 103 24.15 5.73 -12.42
N ALA A 104 23.31 5.52 -13.44
CA ALA A 104 23.74 5.52 -14.84
C ALA A 104 24.31 6.88 -15.27
N PHE A 105 23.68 7.99 -14.87
CA PHE A 105 24.19 9.34 -15.12
C PHE A 105 25.56 9.56 -14.45
N THR A 106 25.67 9.26 -13.16
CA THR A 106 26.91 9.41 -12.38
C THR A 106 28.05 8.58 -12.96
N CYS A 107 27.81 7.31 -13.28
CA CYS A 107 28.81 6.42 -13.88
C CYS A 107 29.22 6.88 -15.29
N GLY A 108 28.29 7.35 -16.12
CA GLY A 108 28.58 7.90 -17.43
C GLY A 108 29.44 9.18 -17.36
N VAL A 109 29.11 10.09 -16.44
CA VAL A 109 29.90 11.29 -16.16
C VAL A 109 31.30 10.91 -15.67
N ARG A 110 31.41 9.95 -14.76
CA ARG A 110 32.70 9.47 -14.23
C ARG A 110 33.57 8.80 -15.30
N ALA A 111 32.96 8.03 -16.21
CA ALA A 111 33.65 7.43 -17.35
C ALA A 111 34.18 8.48 -18.34
N ALA A 112 33.46 9.60 -18.53
CA ALA A 112 33.92 10.72 -19.34
C ALA A 112 35.12 11.45 -18.71
N TYR A 113 35.14 11.60 -17.37
CA TYR A 113 36.25 12.22 -16.65
C TYR A 113 37.53 11.37 -16.61
N HIS A 114 37.42 10.04 -16.61
CA HIS A 114 38.56 9.14 -16.56
C HIS A 114 39.10 8.72 -17.93
N ARG A 115 38.57 9.26 -19.04
CA ARG A 115 39.16 9.04 -20.36
C ARG A 115 40.47 9.84 -20.42
N PRO A 116 41.66 9.22 -20.48
CA PRO A 116 42.89 9.97 -20.64
C PRO A 116 42.81 10.79 -21.94
N PRO A 117 43.36 12.02 -21.98
CA PRO A 117 43.41 12.78 -23.22
C PRO A 117 44.07 11.88 -24.27
N ALA A 118 43.45 11.76 -25.43
CA ALA A 118 44.03 11.01 -26.54
C ALA A 118 45.44 11.56 -26.77
N LEU A 119 46.46 10.78 -26.40
CA LEU A 119 47.84 11.15 -26.66
C LEU A 119 47.93 11.35 -28.18
N PRO A 120 48.43 12.51 -28.66
CA PRO A 120 48.61 12.70 -30.08
C PRO A 120 49.53 11.59 -30.59
N HIS A 121 48.96 10.66 -31.35
CA HIS A 121 49.70 9.60 -32.03
C HIS A 121 50.78 10.26 -32.88
N GLY A 122 52.05 10.01 -32.57
CA GLY A 122 53.13 10.31 -33.51
C GLY A 122 54.44 10.85 -32.96
N ARG A 123 54.88 10.52 -31.73
CA ARG A 123 56.30 10.66 -31.40
C ARG A 123 56.74 9.66 -30.32
N ILE A 124 57.25 8.52 -30.77
CA ILE A 124 58.14 7.67 -29.96
C ILE A 124 59.50 8.40 -29.98
N PRO A 125 60.04 8.88 -28.85
CA PRO A 125 61.40 9.40 -28.83
C PRO A 125 62.35 8.21 -29.04
N ALA A 126 63.10 8.24 -30.14
CA ALA A 126 64.19 7.31 -30.37
C ALA A 126 65.22 7.52 -29.26
N VAL A 127 65.34 6.52 -28.38
CA VAL A 127 66.42 6.44 -27.40
C VAL A 127 67.70 6.18 -28.19
N ARG A 128 68.65 7.10 -28.08
CA ARG A 128 69.97 7.01 -28.71
C ARG A 128 71.01 6.70 -27.65
#